data_AF-A0A821EMB2-F1
#
_entry.id   AF-A0A821EMB2-F1
#
_cell.length_a   1.000
_cell.length_b   1.000
_cell.length_c   1.000
_cell.angle_alpha   90.00
_cell.angle_beta   90.00
_cell.angle_gamma   90.00
#
_symmetry.space_group_name_H-M   'P 1'
#
loop_
_entity.id
_entity.type
_entity.pdbx_description
1 polymer ?
#
loop_
_entity_poly.entity_id
_entity_poly.type
_entity_poly.pdbx_seq_one_letter_code
_entity_poly.pdbx_strand_id
1 'polypeptide(L)'
;MNLTRWNSEYLLIKSINSIDKNELELITSIMDNPIKFSNNDFIILEEIISILEPFYEISIRCQAETAVTVSLVVPSIVHLTSHLRGIKDDISFYSKLIEHFQELIKTRFSGITYQSIKFSRSSQK
;
A
#
# COMPACT_ATOMS: atom_id res chain seq x y z
N MET A 1 -6.58 18.00 -0.87
CA MET A 1 -6.34 16.60 -0.47
C MET A 1 -4.85 16.34 -0.64
N ASN A 2 -4.15 15.95 0.42
CA ASN A 2 -2.68 16.06 0.54
C ASN A 2 -1.95 14.89 -0.16
N LEU A 3 -2.12 14.77 -1.50
CA LEU A 3 -1.59 13.68 -2.32
C LEU A 3 -0.07 13.51 -2.19
N THR A 4 0.68 14.61 -2.13
CA THR A 4 2.14 14.59 -1.96
C THR A 4 2.55 14.07 -0.59
N ARG A 5 1.76 14.35 0.46
CA ARG A 5 2.20 14.11 1.84
C ARG A 5 2.36 12.63 2.15
N TRP A 6 1.36 11.81 1.86
CA TRP A 6 1.44 10.38 2.22
C TRP A 6 2.43 9.61 1.33
N ASN A 7 2.60 10.02 0.07
CA ASN A 7 3.64 9.48 -0.82
C ASN A 7 5.04 9.76 -0.25
N SER A 8 5.28 10.96 0.27
CA SER A 8 6.54 11.30 0.94
C SER A 8 6.77 10.47 2.21
N GLU A 9 5.74 10.26 3.03
CA GLU A 9 5.84 9.39 4.22
C GLU A 9 6.16 7.94 3.84
N TYR A 10 5.51 7.39 2.81
CA TYR A 10 5.80 6.04 2.31
C TYR A 10 7.25 5.93 1.81
N LEU A 11 7.72 6.91 1.03
CA LEU A 11 9.10 6.94 0.53
C LEU A 11 10.11 7.08 1.66
N LEU A 12 9.80 7.83 2.71
CA LEU A 12 10.64 7.94 3.91
C LEU A 12 10.77 6.57 4.60
N ILE A 13 9.65 5.90 4.85
CA ILE A 13 9.63 4.55 5.46
C ILE A 13 10.44 3.57 4.61
N LYS A 14 10.22 3.57 3.29
CA LYS A 14 10.96 2.71 2.35
C LYS A 14 12.45 3.02 2.35
N SER A 15 12.83 4.29 2.47
CA SER A 15 14.23 4.71 2.56
C SER A 15 14.87 4.22 3.85
N ILE A 16 14.21 4.38 5.00
CA ILE A 16 14.70 3.88 6.30
C ILE A 16 14.93 2.37 6.23
N ASN A 17 13.96 1.61 5.69
CA ASN A 17 14.07 0.15 5.58
C ASN A 17 15.12 -0.32 4.56
N SER A 18 15.64 0.57 3.70
CA SER A 18 16.67 0.26 2.71
C SER A 18 18.10 0.45 3.23
N ILE A 19 18.28 1.13 4.37
CA ILE A 19 19.58 1.34 5.01
C ILE A 19 20.01 0.03 5.68
N ASP A 20 21.29 -0.33 5.58
CA ASP A 20 21.83 -1.49 6.31
C ASP A 20 21.63 -1.32 7.82
N LYS A 21 21.29 -2.41 8.52
CA LYS A 21 21.00 -2.34 9.96
C LYS A 21 22.15 -1.78 10.78
N ASN A 22 23.41 -2.14 10.45
CA ASN A 22 24.58 -1.65 11.19
C ASN A 22 24.84 -0.17 10.89
N GLU A 23 24.60 0.24 9.63
CA GLU A 23 24.71 1.65 9.24
C GLU A 23 23.64 2.50 9.94
N LEU A 24 22.40 2.00 10.01
CA LEU A 24 21.32 2.69 10.71
C LEU A 24 21.61 2.81 12.21
N GLU A 25 22.12 1.75 12.85
CA GLU A 25 22.55 1.80 14.25
C GLU A 25 23.69 2.80 14.48
N LEU A 26 24.66 2.88 13.56
CA LEU A 26 25.73 3.87 13.65
C LEU A 26 25.17 5.30 13.55
N ILE A 27 24.30 5.56 12.58
CA ILE A 27 23.66 6.87 12.38
C ILE A 27 22.85 7.27 13.61
N THR A 28 22.07 6.36 14.18
CA THR A 28 21.25 6.70 15.34
C THR A 28 22.06 6.85 16.62
N SER A 29 23.21 6.19 16.73
CA SER A 29 24.08 6.29 17.90
C SER A 29 24.73 7.67 18.09
N ILE A 30 24.88 8.43 17.00
CA ILE A 30 25.47 9.79 17.01
C ILE A 30 24.43 10.90 17.16
N MET A 31 23.13 10.56 17.26
CA MET A 31 22.06 11.53 17.45
C MET A 31 22.01 12.03 18.91
N ASP A 32 21.61 13.29 19.11
CA ASP A 32 21.42 13.87 20.45
C ASP A 32 20.44 13.05 21.32
N ASN A 33 19.46 12.40 20.68
CA ASN A 33 18.56 11.43 21.28
C ASN A 33 18.63 10.11 20.49
N PRO A 34 19.48 9.17 20.91
CA PRO A 34 19.69 7.93 20.17
C PRO A 34 18.42 7.10 20.07
N ILE A 35 18.08 6.68 18.85
CA ILE A 35 16.97 5.78 18.57
C ILE A 35 17.52 4.37 18.37
N LYS A 36 16.87 3.36 18.95
CA LYS A 36 17.23 1.95 18.76
C LYS A 36 16.09 1.24 18.07
N PHE A 37 16.39 0.62 16.94
CA PHE A 37 15.46 -0.25 16.21
C PHE A 37 15.64 -1.68 16.69
N SER A 38 14.53 -2.32 17.05
CA SER A 38 14.47 -3.75 17.28
C SER A 38 14.23 -4.51 15.97
N ASN A 39 14.47 -5.82 15.98
CA ASN A 39 14.10 -6.66 14.84
C ASN A 39 12.60 -6.59 14.51
N ASN A 40 11.74 -6.41 15.51
CA ASN A 40 10.31 -6.24 15.30
C ASN A 40 10.00 -4.94 14.57
N ASP A 41 10.74 -3.86 14.82
CA ASP A 41 10.53 -2.59 14.13
C ASP A 41 10.81 -2.74 12.63
N PHE A 42 11.83 -3.50 12.24
CA PHE A 42 12.09 -3.79 10.83
C PHE A 42 10.98 -4.66 10.20
N ILE A 43 10.49 -5.68 10.91
CA ILE A 43 9.36 -6.49 10.40
C ILE A 43 8.12 -5.60 10.21
N ILE A 44 7.83 -4.72 11.16
CA ILE A 44 6.74 -3.75 11.08
C ILE A 44 6.92 -2.83 9.85
N LEU A 45 8.14 -2.32 9.61
CA LEU A 45 8.45 -1.48 8.45
C LEU A 45 8.27 -2.25 7.12
N GLU A 46 8.72 -3.50 7.05
CA GLU A 46 8.54 -4.35 5.88
C GLU A 46 7.05 -4.63 5.59
N GLU A 47 6.28 -4.95 6.62
CA GLU A 47 4.85 -5.20 6.50
C GLU A 47 4.09 -3.96 6.01
N ILE A 48 4.36 -2.78 6.58
CA ILE A 48 3.68 -1.56 6.14
C ILE A 48 4.08 -1.16 4.71
N ILE A 49 5.34 -1.38 4.31
CA ILE A 49 5.77 -1.18 2.93
C ILE A 49 5.00 -2.10 2.00
N SER A 50 4.92 -3.40 2.32
CA SER A 50 4.20 -4.40 1.54
C SER A 50 2.71 -4.04 1.39
N ILE A 51 2.07 -3.57 2.46
CA ILE A 51 0.66 -3.14 2.41
C ILE A 51 0.48 -1.91 1.51
N LEU A 52 1.36 -0.91 1.61
CA LEU A 52 1.18 0.41 0.98
C LEU A 52 1.73 0.50 -0.45
N GLU A 53 2.67 -0.35 -0.85
CA GLU A 53 3.31 -0.31 -2.17
C GLU A 53 2.33 -0.26 -3.35
N PRO A 54 1.32 -1.14 -3.48
CA PRO A 54 0.42 -1.07 -4.62
C PRO A 54 -0.45 0.20 -4.62
N PHE A 55 -0.75 0.77 -3.44
CA PHE A 55 -1.46 2.04 -3.35
C PHE A 55 -0.58 3.18 -3.88
N TYR A 56 0.71 3.17 -3.51
CA TYR A 56 1.67 4.16 -3.98
C TYR A 56 1.80 4.09 -5.50
N GLU A 57 2.02 2.90 -6.06
CA GLU A 57 2.16 2.71 -7.50
C GLU A 57 0.93 3.17 -8.28
N ILE A 58 -0.27 2.77 -7.85
CA ILE A 58 -1.53 3.17 -8.48
C ILE A 58 -1.68 4.69 -8.41
N SER A 59 -1.33 5.29 -7.28
CA SER A 59 -1.47 6.74 -7.11
C SER A 59 -0.50 7.51 -7.98
N ILE A 60 0.73 7.03 -8.18
CA ILE A 60 1.69 7.60 -9.15
C ILE A 60 1.14 7.47 -10.57
N ARG A 61 0.63 6.29 -10.96
CA ARG A 61 0.05 6.08 -12.30
C ARG A 61 -1.15 6.99 -12.55
N CYS A 62 -2.08 7.08 -11.60
CA CYS A 62 -3.24 7.98 -11.69
C CYS A 62 -2.86 9.46 -11.78
N GLN A 63 -1.73 9.87 -11.18
CA GLN A 63 -1.23 11.24 -11.26
C GLN A 63 -0.53 11.54 -12.59
N ALA A 64 0.10 10.54 -13.21
CA ALA A 64 0.77 10.68 -14.49
C ALA A 64 -0.23 10.76 -15.67
N GLU A 65 -1.43 10.19 -15.52
CA GLU A 65 -2.46 10.26 -16.55
C GLU A 65 -3.17 11.62 -16.59
N THR A 66 -3.35 12.16 -17.79
CA THR A 66 -4.10 13.42 -18.01
C THR A 66 -5.60 13.27 -17.73
N ALA A 67 -6.12 12.04 -17.81
CA ALA A 67 -7.49 11.69 -17.44
C ALA A 67 -7.54 10.23 -16.96
N VAL A 68 -7.90 10.02 -15.69
CA VAL A 68 -8.06 8.68 -15.11
C VAL A 68 -9.25 7.97 -15.75
N THR A 69 -9.00 6.88 -16.46
CA THR A 69 -10.03 6.13 -17.20
C THR A 69 -10.61 4.97 -16.38
N VAL A 70 -11.84 4.54 -16.71
CA VAL A 70 -12.45 3.32 -16.11
C VAL A 70 -11.58 2.08 -16.34
N SER A 71 -10.90 2.02 -17.50
CA SER A 71 -9.92 0.99 -17.86
C SER A 71 -8.67 0.99 -16.98
N LEU A 72 -8.37 2.07 -16.25
CA LEU A 72 -7.34 2.08 -15.20
C LEU A 72 -7.95 1.73 -13.84
N VAL A 73 -9.08 2.34 -13.50
CA VAL A 73 -9.69 2.25 -12.16
C VAL A 73 -10.09 0.81 -11.80
N VAL A 74 -10.75 0.08 -12.72
CA VAL A 74 -11.22 -1.28 -12.42
C VAL A 74 -10.05 -2.23 -12.17
N PRO A 75 -9.03 -2.33 -13.05
CA PRO A 75 -7.84 -3.13 -12.78
C PRO A 75 -7.11 -2.73 -11.49
N SER A 76 -7.00 -1.44 -11.18
CA SER A 76 -6.37 -0.98 -9.93
C SER A 76 -7.09 -1.49 -8.68
N ILE A 77 -8.43 -1.45 -8.65
CA ILE A 77 -9.21 -1.96 -7.52
C ILE A 77 -9.04 -3.48 -7.37
N VAL A 78 -9.08 -4.21 -8.48
CA VAL A 78 -8.87 -5.66 -8.50
C VAL A 78 -7.47 -6.00 -7.99
N HIS A 79 -6.45 -5.27 -8.45
CA HIS A 79 -5.07 -5.45 -8.03
C HIS A 79 -4.91 -5.21 -6.53
N LEU A 80 -5.39 -4.09 -5.98
CA LEU A 80 -5.34 -3.80 -4.55
C LEU A 80 -6.02 -4.89 -3.72
N THR A 81 -7.20 -5.33 -4.15
CA THR A 81 -7.96 -6.36 -3.43
C THR A 81 -7.23 -7.71 -3.44
N SER A 82 -6.66 -8.08 -4.58
CA SER A 82 -5.90 -9.33 -4.73
C SER A 82 -4.62 -9.28 -3.90
N HIS A 83 -3.90 -8.15 -3.94
CA HIS A 83 -2.67 -7.95 -3.18
C HIS A 83 -2.90 -8.09 -1.68
N LEU A 84 -3.85 -7.31 -1.13
CA LEU A 84 -4.20 -7.37 0.29
C LEU A 84 -4.67 -8.76 0.75
N ARG A 85 -5.26 -9.54 -0.15
CA ARG A 85 -5.64 -10.93 0.15
C ARG A 85 -4.42 -11.84 0.17
N GLY A 86 -3.51 -11.68 -0.79
CA GLY A 86 -2.31 -12.50 -0.92
C GLY A 86 -1.35 -12.34 0.24
N ILE A 87 -1.15 -11.10 0.72
CA ILE A 87 -0.21 -10.81 1.80
C ILE A 87 -0.77 -11.04 3.20
N LYS A 88 -2.06 -11.40 3.34
CA LYS A 88 -2.74 -11.46 4.65
C LYS A 88 -2.09 -12.50 5.58
N ASP A 89 -1.71 -13.64 5.02
CA ASP A 89 -1.17 -14.76 5.79
C ASP A 89 0.32 -14.56 6.13
N ASP A 90 1.01 -13.68 5.40
CA ASP A 90 2.43 -13.36 5.59
C ASP A 90 2.65 -12.21 6.59
N ILE A 91 1.58 -11.53 7.03
CA ILE A 91 1.64 -10.33 7.88
C ILE A 91 1.22 -10.66 9.31
N SER A 92 2.11 -10.33 10.25
CA SER A 92 1.97 -10.62 11.68
C SER A 92 1.43 -9.42 12.48
N PHE A 93 1.93 -8.21 12.25
CA PHE A 93 1.59 -7.04 13.08
C PHE A 93 0.38 -6.26 12.54
N TYR A 94 0.22 -6.19 11.22
CA TYR A 94 -0.80 -5.35 10.57
C TYR A 94 -2.03 -6.07 10.00
N SER A 95 -2.32 -7.29 10.46
CA SER A 95 -3.49 -8.07 10.00
C SER A 95 -4.82 -7.30 10.07
N LYS A 96 -5.08 -6.59 11.18
CA LYS A 96 -6.29 -5.74 11.34
C LYS A 96 -6.32 -4.57 10.37
N LEU A 97 -5.17 -4.00 10.03
CA LEU A 97 -5.07 -2.90 9.06
C LEU A 97 -5.45 -3.39 7.66
N ILE A 98 -4.98 -4.58 7.27
CA ILE A 98 -5.35 -5.22 6.01
C ILE A 98 -6.86 -5.42 5.93
N GLU A 99 -7.47 -5.99 6.98
CA GLU A 99 -8.92 -6.20 7.04
C GLU A 99 -9.68 -4.89 6.88
N HIS A 100 -9.24 -3.85 7.60
CA HIS A 100 -9.84 -2.53 7.47
C HIS A 100 -9.70 -1.96 6.05
N PHE A 101 -8.54 -2.11 5.40
CA PHE A 101 -8.33 -1.64 4.04
C PHE A 101 -9.21 -2.40 3.04
N GLN A 102 -9.35 -3.71 3.19
CA GLN A 102 -10.24 -4.53 2.38
C GLN A 102 -11.70 -4.06 2.51
N GLU A 103 -12.16 -3.77 3.72
CA GLU A 103 -13.50 -3.22 3.97
C GLU A 103 -13.69 -1.84 3.36
N LEU A 104 -12.71 -0.95 3.50
CA LEU A 104 -12.76 0.39 2.92
C LEU A 104 -12.80 0.35 1.39
N ILE A 105 -11.96 -0.48 0.75
CA ILE A 105 -11.96 -0.65 -0.71
C ILE A 105 -13.31 -1.19 -1.16
N LYS A 106 -13.83 -2.24 -0.51
CA LYS A 106 -15.13 -2.82 -0.83
C LYS A 106 -16.26 -1.79 -0.71
N THR A 107 -16.28 -1.04 0.38
CA THR A 107 -17.31 -0.03 0.66
C THR A 107 -17.25 1.10 -0.37
N ARG A 108 -16.05 1.67 -0.56
CA ARG A 108 -15.83 2.81 -1.46
C ARG A 108 -16.11 2.49 -2.93
N PHE A 109 -15.79 1.28 -3.37
CA PHE A 109 -15.87 0.89 -4.79
C PHE A 109 -16.95 -0.15 -5.09
N SER A 110 -17.88 -0.37 -4.17
CA SER A 110 -19.01 -1.31 -4.32
C SER A 110 -19.82 -1.08 -5.60
N GLY A 111 -20.05 0.18 -5.99
CA GLY A 111 -20.79 0.52 -7.21
C GLY A 111 -20.05 0.16 -8.51
N ILE A 112 -18.71 0.24 -8.51
CA ILE A 112 -17.88 -0.04 -9.69
C ILE A 112 -17.72 -1.56 -9.88
N THR A 113 -17.49 -2.27 -8.78
CA THR A 113 -17.33 -3.74 -8.78
C THR A 113 -18.64 -4.47 -9.10
N TYR A 114 -19.79 -3.90 -8.76
CA TYR A 114 -21.10 -4.45 -9.14
C TYR A 114 -21.39 -4.31 -10.64
N GLN A 115 -20.96 -3.22 -11.28
CA GLN A 115 -21.21 -2.98 -12.71
C GLN A 115 -20.26 -3.77 -13.61
N SER A 116 -18.98 -3.91 -13.26
CA SER A 116 -18.03 -4.69 -14.05
C SER A 116 -18.43 -6.18 -14.15
N ILE A 117 -19.01 -6.76 -13.10
CA ILE A 117 -19.57 -8.13 -13.13
C ILE A 117 -20.79 -8.23 -14.08
N LYS A 118 -21.60 -7.17 -14.22
CA LYS A 118 -22.71 -7.13 -15.18
C LYS A 118 -22.23 -7.03 -16.64
N PHE A 119 -21.17 -6.27 -16.91
CA PHE A 119 -20.58 -6.16 -18.26
C PHE A 119 -19.93 -7.47 -18.73
N SER A 120 -19.22 -8.18 -17.85
CA SER A 120 -18.64 -9.48 -18.20
C SER A 120 -19.68 -10.57 -18.45
N ARG A 121 -20.86 -10.47 -17.83
CA ARG A 121 -21.99 -11.41 -18.04
C ARG A 121 -22.84 -11.09 -19.28
N SER A 122 -22.82 -9.86 -19.77
CA SER A 122 -23.57 -9.45 -20.97
C SER A 122 -22.78 -9.63 -22.27
N SER A 123 -21.46 -9.82 -22.19
CA SER A 123 -20.59 -10.13 -23.34
C SER A 123 -20.46 -11.65 -23.63
N GLN A 124 -21.19 -12.50 -22.89
CA GLN A 124 -21.29 -13.95 -23.09
C GLN A 124 -22.65 -14.38 -23.69
N LYS A 125 -23.37 -13.46 -24.34
CA LYS A 125 -24.59 -13.76 -25.09
C LYS A 125 -24.43 -13.40 -26.56
#